data_AF-A0AAJ1FYC3-F1
#
_entry.id   AF-A0AAJ1FYC3-F1
#
_cell.length_a   1.000
_cell.length_b   1.000
_cell.length_c   1.000
_cell.angle_alpha   90.00
_cell.angle_beta   90.00
_cell.angle_gamma   90.00
#
_symmetry.space_group_name_H-M   'P 1'
#
loop_
_entity.id
_entity.type
_entity.pdbx_description
1 polymer ?
#
loop_
_entity_poly.entity_id
_entity_poly.type
_entity_poly.pdbx_seq_one_letter_code
_entity_poly.pdbx_strand_id
1 'polypeptide(L)'
;MKINLVFNPALESLFKDPSQLITFDANLLISPTRFGKSINFEKYKTNWLDPIFDLFPNISIHEAVYEELVDINSKKYIDSKSSLRIHKDSSLTPLEKILRNTIESKIAKHTKYLIEEDNKDDRGEVKSLAFLAVKNLIYFASHDINAINLIENAEKWETGLDNISSLRLFELIYYLYNKSDVERKNLKMLYKFYYYLTKYEQSINIGWGDFIKEMDKIYTN
;
A
#
# COMPACT_ATOMS: atom_id res chain seq x y z
N MET A 1 10.54 -7.10 -6.18
CA MET A 1 9.94 -6.07 -7.06
C MET A 1 11.05 -5.16 -7.59
N LYS A 2 11.01 -4.75 -8.87
CA LYS A 2 11.91 -3.72 -9.39
C LYS A 2 11.39 -2.35 -8.97
N ILE A 3 12.23 -1.47 -8.43
CA ILE A 3 11.83 -0.08 -8.16
C ILE A 3 11.89 0.74 -9.45
N ASN A 4 10.88 1.59 -9.65
CA ASN A 4 10.81 2.51 -10.77
C ASN A 4 10.77 3.93 -10.22
N LEU A 5 11.90 4.63 -10.30
CA LEU A 5 12.04 5.99 -9.77
C LEU A 5 11.57 7.01 -10.79
N VAL A 6 10.25 7.21 -10.81
CA VAL A 6 9.59 8.22 -11.63
C VAL A 6 8.79 9.13 -10.70
N PHE A 7 8.70 10.40 -11.06
CA PHE A 7 7.86 11.36 -10.34
C PHE A 7 6.43 10.82 -10.19
N ASN A 8 5.93 10.82 -8.96
CA ASN A 8 4.59 10.41 -8.61
C ASN A 8 3.84 11.60 -8.00
N PRO A 9 2.84 12.17 -8.71
CA PRO A 9 2.04 13.27 -8.19
C PRO A 9 1.37 12.96 -6.85
N ALA A 10 1.01 11.70 -6.58
CA ALA A 10 0.43 11.30 -5.31
C ALA A 10 1.40 11.51 -4.13
N LEU A 11 2.67 11.16 -4.31
CA LEU A 11 3.68 11.38 -3.27
C LEU A 11 3.95 12.87 -3.07
N GLU A 12 4.05 13.64 -4.16
CA GLU A 12 4.21 15.09 -4.08
C GLU A 12 3.03 15.74 -3.35
N SER A 13 1.82 15.28 -3.64
CA SER A 13 0.61 15.73 -2.94
C SER A 13 0.69 15.43 -1.44
N LEU A 14 1.14 14.24 -1.04
CA LEU A 14 1.32 13.91 0.38
C LEU A 14 2.36 14.79 1.08
N PHE A 15 3.44 15.18 0.38
CA PHE A 15 4.41 16.12 0.93
C PHE A 15 3.81 17.51 1.22
N LYS A 16 2.80 17.91 0.44
CA LYS A 16 2.07 19.18 0.61
C LYS A 16 0.99 19.09 1.68
N ASP A 17 0.26 17.96 1.72
CA ASP A 17 -0.81 17.71 2.69
C ASP A 17 -0.80 16.25 3.18
N PRO A 18 -0.24 15.97 4.38
CA PRO A 18 -0.25 14.64 4.96
C PRO A 18 -1.62 14.21 5.48
N SER A 19 -2.60 15.12 5.55
CA SER A 19 -3.95 14.80 6.06
C SER A 19 -4.83 14.09 5.02
N GLN A 20 -4.34 13.89 3.80
CA GLN A 20 -5.05 13.13 2.78
C GLN A 20 -5.33 11.69 3.24
N LEU A 21 -6.50 11.16 2.86
CA LEU A 21 -6.89 9.79 3.20
C LEU A 21 -6.12 8.80 2.33
N ILE A 22 -5.38 7.89 2.95
CA ILE A 22 -4.64 6.83 2.27
C ILE A 22 -5.25 5.49 2.66
N THR A 23 -5.69 4.70 1.68
CA THR A 23 -6.11 3.32 1.95
C THR A 23 -4.94 2.37 1.84
N PHE A 24 -4.74 1.56 2.86
CA PHE A 24 -3.64 0.60 2.93
C PHE A 24 -4.09 -0.78 2.51
N ASP A 25 -3.20 -1.45 1.80
CA ASP A 25 -3.23 -2.89 1.56
C ASP A 25 -2.73 -3.69 2.79
N ALA A 26 -3.09 -4.96 2.89
CA ALA A 26 -2.70 -5.84 3.99
C ALA A 26 -1.16 -5.99 4.09
N ASN A 27 -0.47 -6.01 2.95
CA ASN A 27 0.99 -6.17 2.89
C ASN A 27 1.77 -5.02 3.57
N LEU A 28 1.14 -3.87 3.81
CA LEU A 28 1.75 -2.77 4.56
C LEU A 28 1.55 -2.91 6.07
N LEU A 29 0.56 -3.67 6.51
CA LEU A 29 0.18 -3.83 7.91
C LEU A 29 0.75 -5.09 8.55
N ILE A 30 1.00 -6.12 7.75
CA ILE A 30 1.54 -7.40 8.19
C ILE A 30 3.07 -7.35 8.15
N SER A 31 3.72 -7.78 9.23
CA SER A 31 5.19 -7.86 9.26
C SER A 31 5.72 -8.83 8.19
N PRO A 32 6.67 -8.41 7.34
CA PRO A 32 7.00 -9.17 6.14
C PRO A 32 7.95 -10.35 6.43
N THR A 33 7.77 -11.42 5.67
CA THR A 33 8.63 -12.61 5.69
C THR A 33 9.06 -12.97 4.27
N ARG A 34 10.37 -13.15 4.05
CA ARG A 34 10.97 -13.45 2.74
C ARG A 34 12.17 -14.37 2.89
N PHE A 35 12.23 -15.45 2.12
CA PHE A 35 13.37 -16.39 2.07
C PHE A 35 13.87 -16.85 3.46
N GLY A 36 12.94 -17.19 4.36
CA GLY A 36 13.26 -17.61 5.73
C GLY A 36 13.74 -16.49 6.66
N LYS A 37 13.80 -15.24 6.19
CA LYS A 37 14.05 -14.05 7.00
C LYS A 37 12.73 -13.34 7.26
N SER A 38 12.49 -12.94 8.49
CA SER A 38 11.35 -12.12 8.86
C SER A 38 11.81 -10.87 9.60
N ILE A 39 11.06 -9.78 9.43
CA ILE A 39 11.15 -8.66 10.34
C ILE A 39 10.17 -8.96 11.48
N ASN A 40 10.69 -9.09 12.70
CA ASN A 40 9.83 -9.30 13.86
C ASN A 40 8.82 -8.16 14.00
N PHE A 41 7.59 -8.48 14.41
CA PHE A 41 6.49 -7.53 14.52
C PHE A 41 6.83 -6.28 15.32
N GLU A 42 7.45 -6.38 16.50
CA GLU A 42 7.79 -5.18 17.30
C GLU A 42 8.80 -4.28 16.58
N LYS A 43 9.77 -4.87 15.88
CA LYS A 43 10.69 -4.08 15.05
C LYS A 43 9.99 -3.45 13.86
N TYR A 44 9.05 -4.16 13.23
CA TYR A 44 8.26 -3.61 12.13
C TYR A 44 7.36 -2.47 12.63
N LYS A 45 6.69 -2.67 13.75
CA LYS A 45 5.85 -1.69 14.41
C LYS A 45 6.62 -0.41 14.74
N THR A 46 7.73 -0.47 15.48
CA THR A 46 8.47 0.74 15.88
C THR A 46 9.12 1.48 14.70
N ASN A 47 9.55 0.76 13.65
CA ASN A 47 10.30 1.38 12.54
C ASN A 47 9.44 1.73 11.33
N TRP A 48 8.23 1.19 11.25
CA TRP A 48 7.33 1.37 10.10
C TRP A 48 5.92 1.76 10.56
N LEU A 49 5.20 0.92 11.30
CA LEU A 49 3.78 1.19 11.58
C LEU A 49 3.58 2.44 12.45
N ASP A 50 4.25 2.54 13.61
CA ASP A 50 4.08 3.70 14.50
C ASP A 50 4.44 5.02 13.78
N PRO A 51 5.60 5.15 13.11
CA PRO A 51 5.93 6.35 12.34
C PRO A 51 4.92 6.71 11.24
N ILE A 52 4.36 5.70 10.56
CA ILE A 52 3.34 5.90 9.53
C ILE A 52 2.04 6.43 10.15
N PHE A 53 1.55 5.79 11.22
CA PHE A 53 0.33 6.21 11.90
C PHE A 53 0.48 7.55 12.64
N ASP A 54 1.69 7.92 13.06
CA ASP A 54 1.98 9.22 13.68
C ASP A 54 1.99 10.36 12.64
N LEU A 55 2.45 10.09 11.41
CA LEU A 55 2.55 11.10 10.34
C LEU A 55 1.27 11.27 9.52
N PHE A 56 0.53 10.18 9.29
CA PHE A 56 -0.68 10.21 8.48
C PHE A 56 -1.91 10.06 9.40
N PRO A 57 -2.64 11.16 9.68
CA PRO A 57 -3.78 11.12 10.59
C PRO A 57 -4.99 10.39 9.99
N ASN A 58 -5.03 10.21 8.67
CA ASN A 58 -6.14 9.63 7.94
C ASN A 58 -5.68 8.41 7.13
N ILE A 59 -5.62 7.26 7.81
CA ILE A 59 -5.40 5.96 7.16
C ILE A 59 -6.71 5.18 7.16
N SER A 60 -6.99 4.48 6.07
CA SER A 60 -8.12 3.55 5.96
C SER A 60 -7.68 2.17 5.49
N ILE A 61 -8.53 1.18 5.73
CA ILE A 61 -8.50 -0.14 5.11
C ILE A 61 -9.92 -0.56 4.73
N HIS A 62 -10.05 -1.53 3.83
CA HIS A 62 -11.32 -2.23 3.61
C HIS A 62 -11.48 -3.39 4.61
N GLU A 63 -12.72 -3.80 4.89
CA GLU A 63 -13.01 -4.93 5.78
C GLU A 63 -12.38 -6.24 5.30
N ALA A 64 -12.26 -6.44 3.98
CA ALA A 64 -11.57 -7.60 3.42
C ALA A 64 -10.08 -7.66 3.79
N VAL A 65 -9.41 -6.50 3.81
CA VAL A 65 -8.01 -6.36 4.28
C VAL A 65 -7.94 -6.64 5.79
N TYR A 66 -8.91 -6.15 6.58
CA TYR A 66 -8.96 -6.45 8.01
C TYR A 66 -9.14 -7.95 8.30
N GLU A 67 -9.91 -8.65 7.48
CA GLU A 67 -10.09 -10.12 7.57
C GLU A 67 -8.82 -10.91 7.24
N GLU A 68 -7.93 -10.36 6.41
CA GLU A 68 -6.63 -10.97 6.07
C GLU A 68 -5.60 -10.86 7.21
N LEU A 69 -5.82 -9.98 8.20
CA LEU A 69 -4.99 -9.86 9.39
C LEU A 69 -5.21 -11.05 10.34
N VAL A 70 -4.67 -12.21 9.95
CA VAL A 70 -4.76 -13.46 10.73
C VAL A 70 -3.77 -13.50 11.90
N ASP A 71 -2.67 -12.73 11.82
CA ASP A 71 -1.71 -12.62 12.91
C ASP A 71 -2.27 -11.79 14.07
N ILE A 72 -2.17 -12.35 15.28
CA ILE A 72 -2.74 -11.75 16.49
C ILE A 72 -2.12 -10.38 16.83
N ASN A 73 -0.84 -10.17 16.51
CA ASN A 73 -0.17 -8.91 16.85
C ASN A 73 -0.59 -7.79 15.91
N SER A 74 -0.63 -8.08 14.61
CA SER A 74 -1.08 -7.14 13.58
C SER A 74 -2.53 -6.72 13.83
N LYS A 75 -3.42 -7.68 14.12
CA LYS A 75 -4.83 -7.40 14.42
C LYS A 75 -5.02 -6.58 15.69
N LYS A 76 -4.38 -6.98 16.80
CA LYS A 76 -4.42 -6.21 18.07
C LYS A 76 -3.90 -4.78 17.91
N TYR A 77 -2.83 -4.60 17.12
CA TYR A 77 -2.30 -3.29 16.84
C TYR A 77 -3.32 -2.44 16.09
N ILE A 78 -3.91 -2.96 15.02
CA ILE A 78 -4.93 -2.27 14.25
C ILE A 78 -6.17 -1.93 15.10
N ASP A 79 -6.65 -2.87 15.92
CA ASP A 79 -7.76 -2.63 16.84
C ASP A 79 -7.45 -1.51 17.87
N SER A 80 -6.17 -1.31 18.21
CA SER A 80 -5.74 -0.24 19.13
C SER A 80 -5.67 1.15 18.48
N LYS A 81 -5.70 1.25 17.14
CA LYS A 81 -5.58 2.51 16.41
C LYS A 81 -6.96 3.11 16.14
N SER A 82 -7.41 3.97 17.06
CA SER A 82 -8.68 4.70 16.93
C SER A 82 -8.75 5.64 15.72
N SER A 83 -7.60 6.06 15.18
CA SER A 83 -7.52 6.89 13.97
C SER A 83 -7.75 6.12 12.67
N LEU A 84 -7.62 4.79 12.67
CA LEU A 84 -7.81 3.98 11.48
C LEU A 84 -9.28 3.83 11.13
N ARG A 85 -9.63 4.06 9.85
CA ARG A 85 -10.98 3.86 9.34
C ARG A 85 -11.09 2.51 8.64
N ILE A 86 -12.02 1.66 9.08
CA ILE A 86 -12.34 0.41 8.40
C ILE A 86 -13.61 0.61 7.57
N HIS A 87 -13.44 0.64 6.25
CA HIS A 87 -14.54 0.75 5.30
C HIS A 87 -15.24 -0.60 5.10
N LYS A 88 -16.57 -0.55 4.99
CA LYS A 88 -17.41 -1.74 4.84
C LYS A 88 -18.35 -1.58 3.66
N ASP A 89 -18.58 -2.64 2.91
CA ASP A 89 -19.52 -2.64 1.79
C ASP A 89 -20.97 -2.47 2.25
N SER A 90 -21.25 -2.78 3.51
CA SER A 90 -22.54 -2.47 4.14
C SER A 90 -22.86 -0.96 4.18
N SER A 91 -21.84 -0.09 4.08
CA SER A 91 -22.01 1.38 4.01
C SER A 91 -22.36 1.90 2.60
N LEU A 92 -22.34 1.03 1.59
CA LEU A 92 -22.68 1.39 0.22
C LEU A 92 -24.20 1.41 0.03
N THR A 93 -24.70 2.43 -0.68
CA THR A 93 -26.07 2.47 -1.19
C THR A 93 -26.30 1.35 -2.22
N PRO A 94 -27.56 1.00 -2.55
CA PRO A 94 -27.83 0.00 -3.58
C PRO A 94 -27.17 0.29 -4.93
N LEU A 95 -27.14 1.56 -5.35
CA LEU A 95 -26.49 1.97 -6.61
C LEU A 95 -24.96 1.82 -6.52
N GLU A 96 -24.36 2.28 -5.42
CA GLU A 96 -22.93 2.13 -5.18
C GLU A 96 -22.52 0.65 -5.15
N LYS A 97 -23.34 -0.25 -4.59
CA LYS A 97 -23.08 -1.70 -4.62
C LYS A 97 -23.05 -2.25 -6.04
N ILE A 98 -23.98 -1.82 -6.90
CA ILE A 98 -24.00 -2.24 -8.32
C ILE A 98 -22.71 -1.78 -9.02
N LEU A 99 -22.31 -0.53 -8.81
CA LEU A 99 -21.07 0.01 -9.36
C LEU A 99 -19.84 -0.74 -8.81
N ARG A 100 -19.80 -1.00 -7.50
CA ARG A 100 -18.70 -1.73 -6.84
C ARG A 100 -18.55 -3.12 -7.44
N ASN A 101 -19.64 -3.87 -7.55
CA ASN A 101 -19.64 -5.22 -8.12
C ASN A 101 -19.19 -5.22 -9.60
N THR A 102 -19.56 -4.18 -10.35
CA THR A 102 -19.13 -4.03 -11.75
C THR A 102 -17.62 -3.80 -11.85
N ILE A 103 -17.07 -2.93 -11.00
CA ILE A 103 -15.64 -2.63 -10.95
C ILE A 103 -14.85 -3.85 -10.44
N GLU A 104 -15.31 -4.50 -9.38
CA GLU A 104 -14.75 -5.77 -8.88
C GLU A 104 -14.67 -6.82 -10.00
N SER A 105 -15.73 -6.97 -10.80
CA SER A 105 -15.75 -7.87 -11.96
C SER A 105 -14.75 -7.52 -13.06
N LYS A 106 -14.38 -6.25 -13.20
CA LYS A 106 -13.36 -5.80 -14.15
C LYS A 106 -11.96 -6.09 -13.62
N ILE A 107 -11.72 -5.78 -12.35
CA ILE A 107 -10.44 -5.99 -11.69
C ILE A 107 -10.11 -7.49 -11.59
N ALA A 108 -11.05 -8.32 -11.13
CA ALA A 108 -10.85 -9.74 -10.87
C ALA A 108 -10.33 -10.53 -12.08
N LYS A 109 -10.64 -10.08 -13.30
CA LYS A 109 -10.13 -10.68 -14.56
C LYS A 109 -8.61 -10.66 -14.68
N HIS A 110 -7.96 -9.75 -13.96
CA HIS A 110 -6.52 -9.52 -13.97
C HIS A 110 -5.84 -10.01 -12.68
N THR A 111 -6.58 -10.73 -11.81
CA THR A 111 -6.08 -11.25 -10.53
C THR A 111 -6.39 -12.73 -10.38
N LYS A 112 -6.04 -13.31 -9.23
CA LYS A 112 -6.41 -14.67 -8.83
C LYS A 112 -7.71 -14.73 -8.03
N TYR A 113 -8.38 -13.59 -7.84
CA TYR A 113 -9.64 -13.53 -7.12
C TYR A 113 -10.79 -14.04 -8.00
N LEU A 114 -11.48 -15.07 -7.51
CA LEU A 114 -12.65 -15.72 -8.10
C LEU A 114 -13.90 -15.26 -7.33
N ILE A 115 -14.68 -14.39 -7.96
CA ILE A 115 -15.86 -13.76 -7.37
C ILE A 115 -16.88 -14.79 -6.86
N GLU A 116 -17.11 -15.84 -7.64
CA GLU A 116 -18.10 -16.90 -7.32
C GLU A 116 -17.68 -17.74 -6.11
N GLU A 117 -16.38 -17.84 -5.83
CA GLU A 117 -15.83 -18.62 -4.73
C GLU A 117 -15.51 -17.76 -3.50
N ASP A 118 -15.46 -16.44 -3.66
CA ASP A 118 -14.91 -15.49 -2.68
C ASP A 118 -13.58 -15.99 -2.06
N ASN A 119 -12.69 -16.53 -2.91
CA ASN A 119 -11.42 -17.07 -2.46
C ASN A 119 -10.53 -15.98 -1.85
N LYS A 120 -9.55 -16.38 -1.04
CA LYS A 120 -8.72 -15.44 -0.29
C LYS A 120 -7.66 -14.71 -1.14
N ASP A 121 -7.28 -15.28 -2.28
CA ASP A 121 -6.20 -14.71 -3.09
C ASP A 121 -6.63 -13.39 -3.70
N ASP A 122 -5.80 -12.36 -3.55
CA ASP A 122 -5.98 -10.98 -4.03
C ASP A 122 -7.30 -10.31 -3.56
N ARG A 123 -8.05 -10.94 -2.63
CA ARG A 123 -9.39 -10.51 -2.22
C ARG A 123 -9.38 -9.12 -1.58
N GLY A 124 -8.47 -8.88 -0.64
CA GLY A 124 -8.29 -7.60 0.03
C GLY A 124 -8.02 -6.47 -0.96
N GLU A 125 -7.14 -6.72 -1.94
CA GLU A 125 -6.76 -5.76 -2.98
C GLU A 125 -7.95 -5.45 -3.90
N VAL A 126 -8.60 -6.48 -4.45
CA VAL A 126 -9.73 -6.32 -5.37
C VAL A 126 -10.89 -5.57 -4.70
N LYS A 127 -11.29 -5.99 -3.49
CA LYS A 127 -12.42 -5.37 -2.79
C LYS A 127 -12.09 -3.94 -2.34
N SER A 128 -10.86 -3.69 -1.90
CA SER A 128 -10.42 -2.34 -1.55
C SER A 128 -10.49 -1.40 -2.75
N LEU A 129 -9.87 -1.77 -3.89
CA LEU A 129 -9.83 -0.94 -5.08
C LEU A 129 -11.23 -0.66 -5.65
N ALA A 130 -12.09 -1.68 -5.69
CA ALA A 130 -13.47 -1.51 -6.14
C ALA A 130 -14.26 -0.56 -5.22
N PHE A 131 -14.08 -0.65 -3.91
CA PHE A 131 -14.70 0.27 -2.95
C PHE A 131 -14.19 1.71 -3.13
N LEU A 132 -12.88 1.89 -3.27
CA LEU A 132 -12.24 3.19 -3.43
C LEU A 132 -12.79 3.92 -4.65
N ALA A 133 -12.89 3.22 -5.78
CA ALA A 133 -13.37 3.79 -7.03
C ALA A 133 -14.80 4.33 -6.89
N VAL A 134 -15.69 3.61 -6.21
CA VAL A 134 -17.08 4.03 -6.00
C VAL A 134 -17.19 5.20 -5.02
N LYS A 135 -16.36 5.22 -3.98
CA LYS A 135 -16.34 6.31 -2.99
C LYS A 135 -15.50 7.52 -3.40
N ASN A 136 -14.91 7.49 -4.60
CA ASN A 136 -13.96 8.51 -5.10
C ASN A 136 -12.79 8.75 -4.14
N LEU A 137 -12.29 7.68 -3.52
CA LEU A 137 -11.08 7.71 -2.72
C LEU A 137 -9.87 7.46 -3.61
N ILE A 138 -8.90 8.36 -3.58
CA ILE A 138 -7.92 8.48 -4.66
C ILE A 138 -6.55 7.89 -4.36
N TYR A 139 -6.22 7.52 -3.11
CA TYR A 139 -4.91 6.96 -2.79
C TYR A 139 -5.00 5.54 -2.24
N PHE A 140 -4.28 4.64 -2.90
CA PHE A 140 -4.10 3.26 -2.48
C PHE A 140 -2.61 2.97 -2.31
N ALA A 141 -2.22 2.52 -1.12
CA ALA A 141 -0.84 2.21 -0.80
C ALA A 141 -0.61 0.70 -0.74
N SER A 142 0.39 0.20 -1.48
CA SER A 142 0.71 -1.22 -1.54
C SER A 142 2.19 -1.49 -1.84
N HIS A 143 2.65 -2.68 -1.46
CA HIS A 143 3.90 -3.27 -1.95
C HIS A 143 3.68 -4.33 -3.04
N ASP A 144 2.43 -4.73 -3.31
CA ASP A 144 2.11 -5.73 -4.34
C ASP A 144 2.14 -5.11 -5.74
N ILE A 145 2.97 -5.68 -6.61
CA ILE A 145 3.13 -5.20 -7.99
C ILE A 145 1.87 -5.43 -8.83
N ASN A 146 1.09 -6.49 -8.55
CA ASN A 146 -0.15 -6.77 -9.24
C ASN A 146 -1.19 -5.72 -8.86
N ALA A 147 -1.33 -5.40 -7.57
CA ALA A 147 -2.22 -4.35 -7.09
C ALA A 147 -1.86 -2.96 -7.67
N ILE A 148 -0.57 -2.64 -7.71
CA ILE A 148 -0.07 -1.41 -8.36
C ILE A 148 -0.40 -1.41 -9.85
N ASN A 149 -0.18 -2.52 -10.57
CA ASN A 149 -0.45 -2.59 -12.00
C ASN A 149 -1.94 -2.44 -12.35
N LEU A 150 -2.86 -2.89 -11.48
CA LEU A 150 -4.30 -2.68 -11.67
C LEU A 150 -4.66 -1.19 -11.78
N ILE A 151 -3.93 -0.34 -11.03
CA ILE A 151 -4.07 1.12 -11.05
C ILE A 151 -3.28 1.72 -12.21
N GLU A 152 -1.98 1.42 -12.31
CA GLU A 152 -1.09 2.04 -13.30
C GLU A 152 -1.48 1.69 -14.76
N ASN A 153 -2.20 0.58 -14.98
CA ASN A 153 -2.72 0.18 -16.29
C ASN A 153 -4.25 0.32 -16.39
N ALA A 154 -4.90 1.13 -15.54
CA ALA A 154 -6.35 1.16 -15.42
C ALA A 154 -7.09 1.37 -16.75
N GLU A 155 -6.63 2.32 -17.57
CA GLU A 155 -7.20 2.59 -18.90
C GLU A 155 -7.02 1.39 -19.84
N LYS A 156 -5.80 0.87 -19.94
CA LYS A 156 -5.45 -0.25 -20.84
C LYS A 156 -6.16 -1.55 -20.47
N TRP A 157 -6.37 -1.79 -19.19
CA TRP A 157 -7.00 -2.99 -18.65
C TRP A 157 -8.50 -2.82 -18.39
N GLU A 158 -9.02 -1.62 -18.65
CA GLU A 158 -10.41 -1.21 -18.40
C GLU A 158 -10.89 -1.53 -16.97
N THR A 159 -10.00 -1.38 -15.98
CA THR A 159 -10.29 -1.74 -14.58
C THR A 159 -11.29 -0.79 -13.93
N GLY A 160 -11.43 0.44 -14.45
CA GLY A 160 -12.26 1.49 -13.87
C GLY A 160 -11.63 2.17 -12.65
N LEU A 161 -10.30 2.10 -12.53
CA LEU A 161 -9.50 2.69 -11.44
C LEU A 161 -8.80 3.98 -11.84
N ASP A 162 -9.24 4.63 -12.93
CA ASP A 162 -8.55 5.74 -13.60
C ASP A 162 -8.30 6.95 -12.70
N ASN A 163 -9.11 7.13 -11.65
CA ASN A 163 -9.01 8.24 -10.70
C ASN A 163 -8.23 7.88 -9.43
N ILE A 164 -7.73 6.64 -9.32
CA ILE A 164 -6.93 6.19 -8.18
C ILE A 164 -5.47 6.31 -8.55
N SER A 165 -4.67 6.78 -7.59
CA SER A 165 -3.22 6.81 -7.67
C SER A 165 -2.62 5.83 -6.66
N SER A 166 -1.62 5.07 -7.11
CA SER A 166 -0.87 4.16 -6.25
C SER A 166 0.25 4.88 -5.52
N LEU A 167 0.40 4.58 -4.23
CA LEU A 167 1.57 4.92 -3.41
C LEU A 167 2.36 3.65 -3.13
N ARG A 168 3.61 3.63 -3.60
CA ARG A 168 4.46 2.44 -3.54
C ARG A 168 5.22 2.45 -2.22
N LEU A 169 5.44 1.28 -1.62
CA LEU A 169 6.13 1.19 -0.33
C LEU A 169 7.49 1.92 -0.29
N PHE A 170 8.29 1.90 -1.37
CA PHE A 170 9.56 2.64 -1.37
C PHE A 170 9.36 4.18 -1.30
N GLU A 171 8.25 4.69 -1.83
CA GLU A 171 7.90 6.12 -1.77
C GLU A 171 7.53 6.51 -0.35
N LEU A 172 6.78 5.66 0.35
CA LEU A 172 6.48 5.85 1.77
C LEU A 172 7.74 5.74 2.64
N ILE A 173 8.67 4.83 2.32
CA ILE A 173 9.98 4.78 2.99
C ILE A 173 10.76 6.10 2.79
N TYR A 174 10.73 6.66 1.59
CA TYR A 174 11.34 7.97 1.30
C TYR A 174 10.62 9.12 2.01
N TYR A 175 9.29 9.05 2.12
CA TYR A 175 8.51 10.00 2.89
C TYR A 175 8.96 10.01 4.37
N LEU A 176 9.02 8.83 4.99
CA LEU A 176 9.53 8.67 6.36
C LEU A 176 10.96 9.19 6.51
N TYR A 177 11.83 8.97 5.52
CA TYR A 177 13.20 9.47 5.53
C TYR A 177 13.26 11.00 5.66
N ASN A 178 12.30 11.71 5.08
CA ASN A 178 12.25 13.18 5.08
C ASN A 178 11.43 13.78 6.22
N LYS A 179 10.43 13.05 6.73
CA LYS A 179 9.40 13.62 7.62
C LYS A 179 9.32 12.98 9.00
N SER A 180 10.00 11.87 9.25
CA SER A 180 9.98 11.17 10.55
C SER A 180 11.33 11.22 11.26
N ASP A 181 11.32 10.97 12.57
CA ASP A 181 12.53 10.79 13.39
C ASP A 181 13.06 9.34 13.38
N VAL A 182 12.55 8.47 12.50
CA VAL A 182 13.03 7.09 12.39
C VAL A 182 14.51 7.08 12.02
N GLU A 183 15.31 6.34 12.78
CA GLU A 183 16.73 6.25 12.49
C GLU A 183 16.96 5.75 11.05
N ARG A 184 17.78 6.49 10.29
CA ARG A 184 18.07 6.21 8.87
C ARG A 184 18.54 4.77 8.63
N LYS A 185 19.23 4.16 9.61
CA LYS A 185 19.68 2.76 9.53
C LYS A 185 18.51 1.77 9.49
N ASN A 186 17.39 2.07 10.15
CA ASN A 186 16.19 1.24 10.20
C ASN A 186 15.38 1.37 8.91
N LEU A 187 15.26 2.59 8.35
CA LEU A 187 14.67 2.79 7.01
C LEU A 187 15.50 2.10 5.92
N LYS A 188 16.84 2.19 6.01
CA LYS A 188 17.75 1.45 5.13
C LYS A 188 17.57 -0.07 5.26
N MET A 189 17.35 -0.59 6.46
CA MET A 189 17.07 -2.01 6.69
C MET A 189 15.75 -2.42 6.01
N LEU A 190 14.67 -1.65 6.19
CA LEU A 190 13.38 -1.88 5.53
C LEU A 190 13.53 -1.88 4.01
N TYR A 191 14.15 -0.84 3.44
CA TYR A 191 14.41 -0.76 2.00
C TYR A 191 15.17 -1.98 1.49
N LYS A 192 16.27 -2.36 2.16
CA LYS A 192 17.06 -3.52 1.75
C LYS A 192 16.27 -4.81 1.83
N PHE A 193 15.43 -4.97 2.86
CA PHE A 193 14.62 -6.17 3.03
C PHE A 193 13.61 -6.33 1.90
N TYR A 194 12.98 -5.25 1.45
CA TYR A 194 11.97 -5.28 0.39
C TYR A 194 12.55 -5.26 -1.03
N TYR A 195 13.69 -4.61 -1.25
CA TYR A 195 14.16 -4.27 -2.60
C TYR A 195 15.61 -4.66 -2.91
N TYR A 196 16.41 -5.11 -1.94
CA TYR A 196 17.86 -5.29 -2.13
C TYR A 196 18.43 -6.52 -1.40
N LEU A 197 17.58 -7.51 -1.10
CA LEU A 197 17.92 -8.62 -0.22
C LEU A 197 18.71 -9.72 -0.94
N THR A 198 18.32 -10.01 -2.18
CA THR A 198 18.89 -11.09 -3.01
C THR A 198 19.86 -10.56 -4.06
N LYS A 199 20.77 -11.41 -4.58
CA LYS A 199 21.68 -11.03 -5.68
C LYS A 199 20.93 -10.54 -6.91
N TYR A 200 19.80 -11.17 -7.24
CA TYR A 200 18.95 -10.74 -8.34
C TYR A 200 18.41 -9.33 -8.12
N GLU A 201 17.83 -9.05 -6.96
CA GLU A 201 17.35 -7.70 -6.62
C GLU A 201 18.46 -6.65 -6.67
N GLN A 202 19.65 -7.00 -6.16
CA GLN A 202 20.82 -6.12 -6.23
C GLN A 202 21.28 -5.82 -7.66
N SER A 203 20.96 -6.70 -8.62
CA SER A 203 21.27 -6.49 -10.04
C SER A 203 20.25 -5.64 -10.78
N ILE A 204 19.01 -5.54 -10.28
CA ILE A 204 17.91 -4.82 -10.96
C ILE A 204 17.48 -3.53 -10.25
N ASN A 205 17.84 -3.37 -8.97
CA ASN A 205 17.51 -2.22 -8.14
C ASN A 205 18.78 -1.48 -7.75
N ILE A 206 18.63 -0.18 -7.48
CA ILE A 206 19.74 0.64 -7.01
C ILE A 206 19.95 0.50 -5.50
N GLY A 207 21.19 0.73 -5.05
CA GLY A 207 21.54 0.70 -3.63
C GLY A 207 20.93 1.88 -2.87
N TRP A 208 20.80 1.74 -1.55
CA TRP A 208 20.19 2.76 -0.67
C TRP A 208 20.74 4.19 -0.86
N GLY A 209 22.06 4.34 -1.01
CA GLY A 209 22.67 5.67 -1.16
C GLY A 209 22.24 6.36 -2.46
N ASP A 210 22.22 5.62 -3.56
CA ASP A 210 21.78 6.15 -4.86
C ASP A 210 20.26 6.31 -4.90
N PHE A 211 19.50 5.41 -4.24
CA PHE A 211 18.06 5.56 -4.05
C PHE A 211 17.69 6.91 -3.43
N ILE A 212 18.32 7.30 -2.32
CA ILE A 212 18.05 8.60 -1.69
C ILE A 212 18.42 9.74 -2.64
N LYS A 213 19.61 9.71 -3.27
CA LYS A 213 20.04 10.76 -4.19
C LYS A 213 19.10 10.95 -5.37
N GLU A 214 18.63 9.86 -5.98
CA GLU A 214 17.70 9.92 -7.12
C GLU A 214 16.32 10.40 -6.69
N MET A 215 15.81 9.97 -5.53
CA MET A 215 14.55 10.50 -5.00
C MET A 215 14.65 12.00 -4.65
N ASP A 216 15.77 12.45 -4.09
CA ASP A 216 16.01 13.87 -3.80
C ASP A 216 15.97 14.72 -5.07
N LYS A 217 16.57 14.25 -6.16
CA LYS A 217 16.49 14.92 -7.48
C LYS A 217 15.07 15.02 -8.02
N ILE A 218 14.20 14.06 -7.71
CA ILE A 218 12.82 14.02 -8.19
C ILE A 218 11.94 14.99 -7.39
N TYR A 219 12.13 15.08 -6.07
CA TYR A 219 11.18 15.74 -5.16
C TYR A 219 11.70 17.00 -4.45
N THR A 220 12.98 17.36 -4.59
CA THR A 220 13.61 18.49 -3.85
C THR A 220 14.13 19.60 -4.77
N ASN A 221 13.52 19.79 -5.95
CA ASN A 221 13.85 20.92 -6.83
C ASN A 221 13.17 22.21 -6.38
#